data_AF-A0A6V8PYD4-F1
#
_entry.id   AF-A0A6V8PYD4-F1
#
_cell.length_a   1.000
_cell.length_b   1.000
_cell.length_c   1.000
_cell.angle_alpha   90.00
_cell.angle_beta   90.00
_cell.angle_gamma   90.00
#
_symmetry.space_group_name_H-M   'P 1'
#
loop_
_entity.id
_entity.type
_entity.pdbx_description
1 polymer ?
#
loop_
_entity_poly.entity_id
_entity_poly.type
_entity_poly.pdbx_seq_one_letter_code
_entity_poly.pdbx_strand_id
1 'polypeptide(L)'
;MMNSWLSEQEIATKLRKALPYTAPQILDRGPIFGMGYRPSWRLGNIVQAQIAKDLGLKVMLAQQSAREIERTKRTFQDVMDSATYAAFLTEFKAPWGADADHLKQEKDIEEAVKAGFTHFTYDVSEELKKDLNQTIAKICDLYFFTQELRGKENFSTEISLDETEETTKLADLTFLLEELKRNKVQVDEIAPRFPGYFEKGIDYYWQKESAQKEHRSPALELTCPGKAVGLHHSSGCGHEQNPGQIRGGLGENSRGVSDENISFGGLRHVDVVITHSIVGKDSGSLSRIHNLGIDFVRKQA
;
A
#
# COMPACT_ATOMS: atom_id res chain seq x y z
N MET A 1 -15.87 -2.62 -45.65
CA MET A 1 -16.16 -2.87 -44.22
C MET A 1 -15.02 -2.26 -43.42
N MET A 2 -15.27 -1.15 -42.71
CA MET A 2 -14.28 -0.58 -41.79
C MET A 2 -14.11 -1.56 -40.63
N ASN A 3 -12.93 -2.16 -40.48
CA ASN A 3 -12.57 -2.84 -39.25
C ASN A 3 -12.59 -1.78 -38.14
N SER A 4 -13.61 -1.81 -37.27
CA SER A 4 -13.61 -0.94 -36.09
C SER A 4 -12.52 -1.45 -35.15
N TRP A 5 -11.38 -0.76 -35.14
CA TRP A 5 -10.35 -0.99 -34.14
C TRP A 5 -10.95 -0.73 -32.76
N LEU A 6 -10.83 -1.69 -31.85
CA LEU A 6 -11.24 -1.52 -30.47
C LEU A 6 -10.34 -0.46 -29.82
N SER A 7 -10.93 0.41 -29.00
CA SER A 7 -10.19 1.30 -28.11
C SER A 7 -9.39 0.51 -27.08
N GLU A 8 -8.35 1.13 -26.51
CA GLU A 8 -7.55 0.49 -25.45
C GLU A 8 -8.41 0.09 -24.24
N GLN A 9 -9.41 0.89 -23.86
CA GLN A 9 -10.32 0.59 -22.77
C GLN A 9 -11.23 -0.61 -23.08
N GLU A 10 -11.73 -0.72 -24.32
CA GLU A 10 -12.53 -1.88 -24.75
C GLU A 10 -11.70 -3.16 -24.74
N ILE A 11 -10.42 -3.09 -25.14
CA ILE A 11 -9.50 -4.22 -25.08
C ILE A 11 -9.26 -4.62 -23.62
N ALA A 12 -8.94 -3.68 -22.72
CA ALA A 12 -8.73 -3.98 -21.30
C ALA A 12 -9.97 -4.62 -20.66
N THR A 13 -11.16 -4.11 -20.99
CA THR A 13 -12.43 -4.69 -20.54
C THR A 13 -12.65 -6.12 -21.06
N LYS A 14 -12.31 -6.38 -22.33
CA LYS A 14 -12.37 -7.74 -22.89
C LYS A 14 -11.33 -8.67 -22.26
N LEU A 15 -10.13 -8.17 -21.97
CA LEU A 15 -9.09 -8.94 -21.27
C LEU A 15 -9.59 -9.39 -19.90
N ARG A 16 -10.09 -8.47 -19.06
CA ARG A 16 -10.65 -8.81 -17.73
C ARG A 16 -11.76 -9.86 -17.78
N LYS A 17 -12.57 -9.86 -18.84
CA LYS A 17 -13.64 -10.86 -19.05
C LYS A 17 -13.13 -12.21 -19.55
N ALA A 18 -12.16 -12.21 -20.46
CA ALA A 18 -11.67 -13.43 -21.11
C ALA A 18 -10.56 -14.13 -20.31
N LEU A 19 -9.76 -13.38 -19.57
CA LEU A 19 -8.59 -13.82 -18.83
C LEU A 19 -8.73 -13.33 -17.38
N PRO A 20 -9.36 -14.10 -16.48
CA PRO A 20 -9.68 -13.64 -15.12
C PRO A 20 -8.47 -13.16 -14.31
N TYR A 21 -7.26 -13.64 -14.61
CA TYR A 21 -6.03 -13.18 -13.94
C TYR A 21 -5.65 -11.73 -14.28
N THR A 22 -6.22 -11.15 -15.34
CA THR A 22 -6.02 -9.74 -15.67
C THR A 22 -7.06 -8.83 -15.01
N ALA A 23 -7.95 -9.36 -14.16
CA ALA A 23 -8.86 -8.58 -13.33
C ALA A 23 -8.32 -8.49 -11.89
N PRO A 24 -8.55 -7.37 -11.19
CA PRO A 24 -8.15 -7.24 -9.79
C PRO A 24 -8.97 -8.18 -8.91
N GLN A 25 -8.39 -8.58 -7.79
CA GLN A 25 -9.02 -9.40 -6.76
C GLN A 25 -8.87 -8.72 -5.41
N ILE A 26 -9.79 -9.01 -4.48
CA ILE A 26 -9.63 -8.60 -3.09
C ILE A 26 -8.44 -9.38 -2.52
N LEU A 27 -7.49 -8.66 -1.94
CA LEU A 27 -6.36 -9.25 -1.22
C LEU A 27 -6.65 -9.05 0.27
N ASP A 28 -6.80 -10.14 1.03
CA ASP A 28 -7.31 -10.08 2.41
C ASP A 28 -6.35 -10.65 3.46
N ARG A 29 -5.16 -11.11 3.05
CA ARG A 29 -4.18 -11.75 3.95
C ARG A 29 -2.74 -11.60 3.46
N GLY A 30 -1.85 -11.38 4.42
CA GLY A 30 -0.40 -11.40 4.24
C GLY A 30 0.15 -10.05 3.76
N PRO A 31 1.48 -9.93 3.61
CA PRO A 31 2.08 -8.67 3.18
C PRO A 31 1.62 -8.33 1.77
N ILE A 32 0.96 -7.19 1.62
CA ILE A 32 0.53 -6.63 0.36
C ILE A 32 1.29 -5.34 0.15
N PHE A 33 1.86 -5.16 -1.05
CA PHE A 33 2.61 -3.96 -1.38
C PHE A 33 1.83 -3.06 -2.31
N GLY A 34 1.65 -1.81 -1.89
CA GLY A 34 1.18 -0.74 -2.77
C GLY A 34 2.19 -0.43 -3.87
N MET A 35 1.77 -0.49 -5.14
CA MET A 35 2.65 -0.30 -6.31
C MET A 35 2.14 0.84 -7.21
N GLY A 36 1.86 2.00 -6.62
CA GLY A 36 1.36 3.17 -7.34
C GLY A 36 2.24 3.60 -8.53
N TYR A 37 1.62 3.88 -9.68
CA TYR A 37 2.31 4.37 -10.88
C TYR A 37 1.50 5.46 -11.59
N ARG A 38 1.99 6.70 -11.46
CA ARG A 38 1.33 7.93 -11.96
C ARG A 38 1.40 8.13 -13.48
N PRO A 39 2.51 7.84 -14.18
CA PRO A 39 2.60 8.13 -15.61
C PRO A 39 1.64 7.28 -16.46
N SER A 40 1.08 7.88 -17.52
CA SER A 40 0.08 7.23 -18.38
C SER A 40 0.63 6.10 -19.27
N TRP A 41 1.93 6.07 -19.52
CA TRP A 41 2.57 5.16 -20.49
C TRP A 41 2.92 3.77 -19.92
N ARG A 42 2.35 3.39 -18.77
CA ARG A 42 2.27 2.06 -18.14
C ARG A 42 3.55 1.22 -17.94
N LEU A 43 4.73 1.65 -18.37
CA LEU A 43 5.96 0.85 -18.24
C LEU A 43 6.24 0.47 -16.78
N GLY A 44 6.03 1.39 -15.84
CA GLY A 44 6.21 1.07 -14.42
C GLY A 44 5.28 -0.02 -13.94
N ASN A 45 4.01 -0.03 -14.34
CA ASN A 45 3.10 -1.15 -14.03
C ASN A 45 3.63 -2.48 -14.60
N ILE A 46 4.15 -2.48 -15.84
CA ILE A 46 4.73 -3.69 -16.46
C ILE A 46 5.92 -4.18 -15.64
N VAL A 47 6.84 -3.29 -15.26
CA VAL A 47 8.01 -3.62 -14.45
C VAL A 47 7.59 -4.12 -13.06
N GLN A 48 6.64 -3.45 -12.41
CA GLN A 48 6.09 -3.85 -11.11
C GLN A 48 5.45 -5.24 -11.17
N ALA A 49 4.66 -5.53 -12.20
CA ALA A 49 4.04 -6.84 -12.40
C ALA A 49 5.09 -7.95 -12.63
N GLN A 50 6.13 -7.65 -13.41
CA GLN A 50 7.23 -8.59 -13.63
C GLN A 50 8.01 -8.88 -12.33
N ILE A 51 8.34 -7.84 -11.56
CA ILE A 51 9.00 -7.99 -10.26
C ILE A 51 8.13 -8.78 -9.29
N ALA A 52 6.83 -8.47 -9.22
CA ALA A 52 5.89 -9.18 -8.36
C ALA A 52 5.79 -10.66 -8.74
N LYS A 53 5.80 -10.98 -10.04
CA LYS A 53 5.85 -12.35 -10.56
C LYS A 53 7.12 -13.08 -10.13
N ASP A 54 8.28 -12.46 -10.33
CA ASP A 54 9.58 -13.10 -10.10
C ASP A 54 9.86 -13.32 -8.60
N LEU A 55 9.37 -12.42 -7.75
CA LEU A 55 9.55 -12.48 -6.29
C LEU A 55 8.38 -13.11 -5.54
N GLY A 56 7.29 -13.46 -6.23
CA GLY A 56 6.09 -14.04 -5.61
C GLY A 56 5.35 -13.08 -4.67
N LEU A 57 5.32 -11.79 -5.01
CA LEU A 57 4.71 -10.74 -4.17
C LEU A 57 3.21 -10.61 -4.43
N LYS A 58 2.45 -10.30 -3.38
CA LYS A 58 1.08 -9.77 -3.48
C LYS A 58 1.16 -8.25 -3.59
N VAL A 59 0.50 -7.68 -4.59
CA VAL A 59 0.62 -6.25 -4.89
C VAL A 59 -0.73 -5.60 -5.20
N MET A 60 -0.90 -4.35 -4.80
CA MET A 60 -1.91 -3.45 -5.37
C MET A 60 -1.32 -2.86 -6.67
N LEU A 61 -1.54 -3.55 -7.79
CA LEU A 61 -0.94 -3.17 -9.08
C LEU A 61 -1.61 -1.95 -9.70
N ALA A 62 -2.89 -1.73 -9.38
CA ALA A 62 -3.60 -0.50 -9.67
C ALA A 62 -3.71 0.31 -8.38
N GLN A 63 -2.90 1.36 -8.23
CA GLN A 63 -3.00 2.26 -7.09
C GLN A 63 -2.72 3.69 -7.54
N GLN A 64 -3.64 4.59 -7.20
CA GLN A 64 -3.45 6.01 -7.35
C GLN A 64 -4.49 6.76 -6.51
N SER A 65 -4.09 7.84 -5.85
CA SER A 65 -5.01 8.66 -5.07
C SER A 65 -5.89 9.56 -5.94
N ALA A 66 -7.06 9.97 -5.43
CA ALA A 66 -7.92 10.95 -6.11
C ALA A 66 -7.17 12.25 -6.47
N ARG A 67 -6.32 12.73 -5.55
CA ARG A 67 -5.44 13.91 -5.74
C ARG A 67 -4.47 13.72 -6.91
N GLU A 68 -3.89 12.53 -7.07
CA GLU A 68 -2.98 12.22 -8.17
C GLU A 68 -3.72 12.05 -9.49
N ILE A 69 -4.91 11.45 -9.49
CA ILE A 69 -5.79 11.33 -10.67
C ILE A 69 -6.07 12.71 -11.25
N GLU A 70 -6.50 13.66 -10.41
CA GLU A 70 -6.72 15.05 -10.81
C GLU A 70 -5.44 15.67 -11.41
N ARG A 71 -4.31 15.58 -10.70
CA ARG A 71 -3.04 16.19 -11.12
C ARG A 71 -2.46 15.59 -12.41
N THR A 72 -2.67 14.30 -12.63
CA THR A 72 -2.18 13.60 -13.82
C THR A 72 -3.16 13.67 -14.99
N LYS A 73 -4.37 14.21 -14.77
CA LYS A 73 -5.48 14.22 -15.74
C LYS A 73 -5.82 12.82 -16.25
N ARG A 74 -5.67 11.83 -15.38
CA ARG A 74 -6.09 10.45 -15.62
C ARG A 74 -7.47 10.24 -15.00
N THR A 75 -8.00 9.05 -15.19
CA THR A 75 -9.20 8.54 -14.52
C THR A 75 -8.85 7.27 -13.73
N PHE A 76 -9.71 6.87 -12.79
CA PHE A 76 -9.61 5.55 -12.14
C PHE A 76 -9.59 4.42 -13.18
N GLN A 77 -10.33 4.57 -14.27
CA GLN A 77 -10.34 3.59 -15.37
C GLN A 77 -8.97 3.46 -16.04
N ASP A 78 -8.25 4.57 -16.28
CA ASP A 78 -6.91 4.53 -16.87
C ASP A 78 -5.90 3.81 -15.96
N VAL A 79 -6.06 3.93 -14.64
CA VAL A 79 -5.23 3.24 -13.64
C VAL A 79 -5.51 1.74 -13.70
N MET A 80 -6.78 1.34 -13.68
CA MET A 80 -7.22 -0.05 -13.78
C MET A 80 -6.75 -0.71 -15.09
N ASP A 81 -6.91 -0.01 -16.21
CA ASP A 81 -6.54 -0.52 -17.53
C ASP A 81 -5.01 -0.69 -17.63
N SER A 82 -4.22 0.22 -17.08
CA SER A 82 -2.76 0.09 -17.05
C SER A 82 -2.30 -1.16 -16.29
N ALA A 83 -2.90 -1.44 -15.13
CA ALA A 83 -2.61 -2.66 -14.37
C ALA A 83 -3.08 -3.94 -15.10
N THR A 84 -4.25 -3.88 -15.74
CA THR A 84 -4.78 -4.99 -16.56
C THR A 84 -3.81 -5.34 -17.70
N TYR A 85 -3.31 -4.33 -18.43
CA TYR A 85 -2.32 -4.54 -19.48
C TYR A 85 -1.01 -5.08 -18.94
N ALA A 86 -0.53 -4.56 -17.80
CA ALA A 86 0.69 -5.05 -17.18
C ALA A 86 0.58 -6.53 -16.79
N ALA A 87 -0.53 -6.94 -16.16
CA ALA A 87 -0.78 -8.33 -15.80
C ALA A 87 -0.85 -9.24 -17.05
N PHE A 88 -1.51 -8.77 -18.11
CA PHE A 88 -1.60 -9.49 -19.38
C PHE A 88 -0.23 -9.68 -20.04
N LEU A 89 0.52 -8.59 -20.25
CA LEU A 89 1.79 -8.59 -21.00
C LEU A 89 2.90 -9.37 -20.30
N THR A 90 2.89 -9.40 -18.96
CA THR A 90 3.88 -10.14 -18.16
C THR A 90 3.44 -11.57 -17.84
N GLU A 91 2.23 -11.95 -18.24
CA GLU A 91 1.56 -13.16 -17.77
C GLU A 91 1.65 -13.32 -16.24
N PHE A 92 1.41 -12.23 -15.51
CA PHE A 92 1.35 -12.25 -14.06
C PHE A 92 0.00 -12.84 -13.63
N LYS A 93 0.01 -14.15 -13.37
CA LYS A 93 -1.20 -14.94 -13.08
C LYS A 93 -1.58 -15.01 -11.60
N ALA A 94 -0.71 -14.52 -10.71
CA ALA A 94 -1.04 -14.46 -9.30
C ALA A 94 -2.08 -13.36 -9.02
N PRO A 95 -2.88 -13.48 -7.94
CA PRO A 95 -3.82 -12.43 -7.57
C PRO A 95 -3.13 -11.09 -7.29
N TRP A 96 -3.71 -10.02 -7.81
CA TRP A 96 -3.29 -8.63 -7.57
C TRP A 96 -4.52 -7.78 -7.27
N GLY A 97 -4.34 -6.71 -6.51
CA GLY A 97 -5.42 -5.83 -6.07
C GLY A 97 -5.40 -4.46 -6.73
N ALA A 98 -6.50 -3.74 -6.57
CA ALA A 98 -6.66 -2.35 -6.99
C ALA A 98 -7.10 -1.49 -5.81
N ASP A 99 -6.28 -0.51 -5.44
CA ASP A 99 -6.47 0.39 -4.32
C ASP A 99 -6.81 1.82 -4.78
N ALA A 100 -8.02 2.26 -4.42
CA ALA A 100 -8.51 3.61 -4.65
C ALA A 100 -8.14 4.46 -3.44
N ASP A 101 -7.04 5.20 -3.59
CA ASP A 101 -6.30 5.76 -2.48
C ASP A 101 -6.78 7.18 -2.09
N HIS A 102 -6.66 7.53 -0.80
CA HIS A 102 -7.05 8.82 -0.19
C HIS A 102 -8.41 9.38 -0.66
N LEU A 103 -9.48 8.58 -0.57
CA LEU A 103 -10.84 8.99 -0.93
C LEU A 103 -11.47 9.83 0.17
N LYS A 104 -12.05 10.98 -0.22
CA LYS A 104 -12.71 11.92 0.71
C LYS A 104 -14.20 12.13 0.41
N GLN A 105 -14.65 11.81 -0.80
CA GLN A 105 -15.98 12.17 -1.30
C GLN A 105 -16.62 11.00 -2.03
N GLU A 106 -17.96 10.95 -2.00
CA GLU A 106 -18.78 9.92 -2.65
C GLU A 106 -18.52 9.83 -4.15
N LYS A 107 -18.35 10.97 -4.83
CA LYS A 107 -18.06 11.01 -6.27
C LYS A 107 -16.82 10.18 -6.64
N ASP A 108 -15.74 10.29 -5.89
CA ASP A 108 -14.51 9.54 -6.18
C ASP A 108 -14.71 8.04 -5.93
N ILE A 109 -15.52 7.68 -4.92
CA ILE A 109 -15.93 6.29 -4.65
C ILE A 109 -16.75 5.74 -5.81
N GLU A 110 -17.74 6.48 -6.33
CA GLU A 110 -18.55 6.04 -7.48
C GLU A 110 -17.67 5.73 -8.69
N GLU A 111 -16.72 6.63 -9.01
CA GLU A 111 -15.79 6.45 -10.13
C GLU A 111 -14.86 5.24 -9.93
N ALA A 112 -14.33 5.06 -8.72
CA ALA A 112 -13.48 3.92 -8.37
C ALA A 112 -14.25 2.59 -8.40
N VAL A 113 -15.47 2.52 -7.85
CA VAL A 113 -16.33 1.33 -7.90
C VAL A 113 -16.65 0.99 -9.35
N LYS A 114 -17.02 1.99 -10.18
CA LYS A 114 -17.31 1.79 -11.60
C LYS A 114 -16.12 1.25 -12.38
N ALA A 115 -14.90 1.71 -12.05
CA ALA A 115 -13.67 1.20 -12.65
C ALA A 115 -13.30 -0.22 -12.17
N GLY A 116 -13.88 -0.69 -11.06
CA GLY A 116 -13.70 -2.05 -10.53
C GLY A 116 -12.62 -2.16 -9.45
N PHE A 117 -12.31 -1.08 -8.73
CA PHE A 117 -11.36 -1.10 -7.62
C PHE A 117 -11.80 -2.06 -6.51
N THR A 118 -10.84 -2.69 -5.84
CA THR A 118 -11.09 -3.77 -4.87
C THR A 118 -10.86 -3.37 -3.42
N HIS A 119 -10.03 -2.36 -3.21
CA HIS A 119 -9.62 -1.81 -1.93
C HIS A 119 -9.88 -0.29 -1.94
N PHE A 120 -10.35 0.25 -0.81
CA PHE A 120 -10.74 1.66 -0.68
C PHE A 120 -10.12 2.26 0.58
N THR A 121 -9.25 3.26 0.38
CA THR A 121 -8.60 3.99 1.48
C THR A 121 -9.35 5.28 1.75
N TYR A 122 -9.95 5.37 2.94
CA TYR A 122 -10.69 6.57 3.36
C TYR A 122 -9.76 7.52 4.10
N ASP A 123 -9.55 8.70 3.54
CA ASP A 123 -8.80 9.76 4.19
C ASP A 123 -9.76 10.66 4.98
N VAL A 124 -9.61 10.60 6.30
CA VAL A 124 -10.45 11.33 7.27
C VAL A 124 -9.65 12.33 8.09
N SER A 125 -8.51 12.77 7.54
CA SER A 125 -7.55 13.64 8.22
C SER A 125 -8.14 15.02 8.54
N GLU A 126 -9.10 15.49 7.76
CA GLU A 126 -9.79 16.78 8.00
C GLU A 126 -10.81 16.68 9.13
N GLU A 127 -11.51 15.55 9.25
CA GLU A 127 -12.44 15.28 10.34
C GLU A 127 -11.70 15.01 11.64
N LEU A 128 -10.54 14.32 11.58
CA LEU A 128 -9.72 14.04 12.76
C LEU A 128 -9.22 15.32 13.45
N LYS A 129 -8.98 16.40 12.69
CA LYS A 129 -8.64 17.73 13.24
C LYS A 129 -9.79 18.36 14.05
N LYS A 130 -11.03 17.92 13.83
CA LYS A 130 -12.22 18.48 14.48
C LYS A 130 -12.54 17.69 15.75
N ASP A 131 -12.94 16.43 15.59
CA ASP A 131 -13.18 15.49 16.68
C ASP A 131 -13.42 14.05 16.17
N LEU A 132 -13.27 13.07 17.06
CA LEU A 132 -13.43 11.65 16.74
C LEU A 132 -14.85 11.26 16.33
N ASN A 133 -15.90 11.92 16.82
CA ASN A 133 -17.27 11.56 16.45
C ASN A 133 -17.55 11.95 14.99
N GLN A 134 -17.04 13.10 14.54
CA GLN A 134 -17.08 13.48 13.12
C GLN A 134 -16.26 12.52 12.26
N THR A 135 -15.09 12.08 12.72
CA THR A 135 -14.30 11.05 12.04
C THR A 135 -15.09 9.75 11.88
N ILE A 136 -15.70 9.25 12.96
CA ILE A 136 -16.53 8.03 12.93
C ILE A 136 -17.69 8.18 11.95
N ALA A 137 -18.42 9.29 12.03
CA ALA A 137 -19.54 9.55 11.12
C ALA A 137 -19.08 9.53 9.65
N LYS A 138 -17.97 10.21 9.35
CA LYS A 138 -17.42 10.27 7.99
C LYS A 138 -17.01 8.89 7.46
N ILE A 139 -16.36 8.08 8.29
CA ILE A 139 -15.99 6.71 7.91
C ILE A 139 -17.24 5.88 7.63
N CYS A 140 -18.25 5.95 8.51
CA CYS A 140 -19.52 5.27 8.31
C CYS A 140 -20.17 5.67 6.98
N ASP A 141 -20.23 6.97 6.67
CA ASP A 141 -20.82 7.47 5.42
C ASP A 141 -20.10 6.89 4.20
N LEU A 142 -18.77 7.00 4.13
CA LEU A 142 -17.98 6.50 3.00
C LEU A 142 -18.04 4.98 2.88
N TYR A 143 -17.97 4.26 4.01
CA TYR A 143 -18.06 2.81 4.05
C TYR A 143 -19.42 2.30 3.56
N PHE A 144 -20.52 2.84 4.11
CA PHE A 144 -21.85 2.37 3.74
C PHE A 144 -22.23 2.74 2.31
N PHE A 145 -21.77 3.90 1.83
CA PHE A 145 -21.91 4.28 0.44
C PHE A 145 -21.14 3.30 -0.48
N THR A 146 -19.89 2.97 -0.14
CA THR A 146 -19.12 1.95 -0.87
C THR A 146 -19.81 0.58 -0.84
N GLN A 147 -20.35 0.20 0.32
CA GLN A 147 -21.09 -1.04 0.52
C GLN A 147 -22.35 -1.10 -0.33
N GLU A 148 -23.09 0.00 -0.46
CA GLU A 148 -24.28 0.09 -1.31
C GLU A 148 -23.93 -0.17 -2.78
N LEU A 149 -22.85 0.44 -3.27
CA LEU A 149 -22.45 0.33 -4.67
C LEU A 149 -21.80 -1.01 -5.02
N ARG A 150 -21.01 -1.59 -4.09
CA ARG A 150 -20.15 -2.75 -4.38
C ARG A 150 -20.60 -4.05 -3.72
N GLY A 151 -21.40 -3.96 -2.66
CA GLY A 151 -21.80 -5.10 -1.82
C GLY A 151 -20.77 -5.41 -0.74
N LYS A 152 -21.26 -5.78 0.45
CA LYS A 152 -20.48 -5.87 1.70
C LYS A 152 -19.23 -6.76 1.63
N GLU A 153 -19.31 -7.90 0.97
CA GLU A 153 -18.20 -8.88 0.96
C GLU A 153 -17.26 -8.72 -0.24
N ASN A 154 -17.51 -7.71 -1.08
CA ASN A 154 -16.83 -7.57 -2.34
C ASN A 154 -15.63 -6.63 -2.28
N PHE A 155 -15.36 -5.94 -1.16
CA PHE A 155 -14.27 -4.97 -1.00
C PHE A 155 -13.53 -5.13 0.32
N SER A 156 -12.34 -4.53 0.39
CA SER A 156 -11.58 -4.28 1.61
C SER A 156 -11.39 -2.79 1.84
N THR A 157 -11.09 -2.39 3.07
CA THR A 157 -10.94 -0.98 3.45
C THR A 157 -9.70 -0.68 4.25
N GLU A 158 -9.17 0.51 4.03
CA GLU A 158 -8.15 1.15 4.87
C GLU A 158 -8.70 2.46 5.45
N ILE A 159 -8.41 2.73 6.72
CA ILE A 159 -8.64 4.04 7.34
C ILE A 159 -7.31 4.78 7.44
N SER A 160 -7.16 5.84 6.65
CA SER A 160 -5.98 6.72 6.64
C SER A 160 -6.15 7.85 7.66
N LEU A 161 -5.19 7.93 8.58
CA LEU A 161 -5.06 8.92 9.66
C LEU A 161 -3.68 9.61 9.60
N ASP A 162 -2.92 9.41 8.53
CA ASP A 162 -1.50 9.77 8.42
C ASP A 162 -1.23 11.18 7.87
N GLU A 163 -2.23 11.83 7.23
CA GLU A 163 -2.16 13.23 6.79
C GLU A 163 -2.54 14.24 7.92
N THR A 164 -2.17 13.97 9.18
CA THR A 164 -2.36 14.88 10.32
C THR A 164 -1.06 15.38 10.95
N GLU A 165 -1.12 16.55 11.58
CA GLU A 165 0.02 17.14 12.30
C GLU A 165 0.32 16.37 13.60
N GLU A 166 -0.73 15.93 14.30
CA GLU A 166 -0.60 15.19 15.56
C GLU A 166 -0.41 13.70 15.32
N THR A 167 0.50 13.08 16.10
CA THR A 167 0.66 11.64 16.18
C THR A 167 -0.62 10.97 16.67
N THR A 168 -1.03 9.89 15.99
CA THR A 168 -2.21 9.11 16.37
C THR A 168 -1.97 8.44 17.72
N LYS A 169 -2.77 8.82 18.73
CA LYS A 169 -2.70 8.20 20.06
C LYS A 169 -3.35 6.83 20.02
N LEU A 170 -2.75 5.86 20.70
CA LEU A 170 -3.29 4.50 20.78
C LEU A 170 -4.70 4.45 21.42
N ALA A 171 -4.97 5.32 22.40
CA ALA A 171 -6.29 5.41 23.04
C ALA A 171 -7.37 5.88 22.06
N ASP A 172 -7.07 6.90 21.26
CA ASP A 172 -7.98 7.44 20.24
C ASP A 172 -8.24 6.40 19.15
N LEU A 173 -7.18 5.69 18.72
CA LEU A 173 -7.30 4.59 17.76
C LEU A 173 -8.15 3.43 18.30
N THR A 174 -7.96 3.05 19.57
CA THR A 174 -8.75 1.97 20.20
C THR A 174 -10.22 2.35 20.27
N PHE A 175 -10.52 3.58 20.71
CA PHE A 175 -11.88 4.10 20.75
C PHE A 175 -12.52 4.13 19.36
N LEU A 176 -11.80 4.66 18.37
CA LEU A 176 -12.25 4.71 16.97
C LEU A 176 -12.66 3.33 16.46
N LEU A 177 -11.80 2.32 16.62
CA LEU A 177 -12.06 0.97 16.13
C LEU A 177 -13.22 0.27 16.85
N GLU A 178 -13.36 0.48 18.16
CA GLU A 178 -14.51 -0.03 18.89
C GLU A 178 -15.82 0.58 18.40
N GLU A 179 -15.85 1.88 18.17
CA GLU A 179 -17.04 2.57 17.66
C GLU A 179 -17.37 2.15 16.22
N LEU A 180 -16.38 2.04 15.33
CA LEU A 180 -16.59 1.54 13.97
C LEU A 180 -17.14 0.10 13.99
N LYS A 181 -16.62 -0.75 14.88
CA LYS A 181 -17.13 -2.11 15.09
C LYS A 181 -18.58 -2.10 15.59
N ARG A 182 -18.94 -1.24 16.55
CA ARG A 182 -20.32 -1.07 17.04
C ARG A 182 -21.26 -0.63 15.91
N ASN A 183 -20.77 0.22 15.02
CA ASN A 183 -21.47 0.67 13.82
C ASN A 183 -21.47 -0.37 12.68
N LYS A 184 -20.88 -1.56 12.86
CA LYS A 184 -20.80 -2.64 11.85
C LYS A 184 -19.98 -2.28 10.60
N VAL A 185 -19.05 -1.34 10.73
CA VAL A 185 -18.03 -1.04 9.72
C VAL A 185 -16.94 -2.11 9.83
N GLN A 186 -16.61 -2.75 8.70
CA GLN A 186 -15.45 -3.62 8.60
C GLN A 186 -14.25 -2.78 8.19
N VAL A 187 -13.20 -2.81 9.02
CA VAL A 187 -11.90 -2.19 8.77
C VAL A 187 -10.90 -3.32 8.56
N ASP A 188 -10.21 -3.34 7.43
CA ASP A 188 -9.17 -4.35 7.16
C ASP A 188 -7.77 -3.79 7.48
N GLU A 189 -7.52 -2.52 7.17
CA GLU A 189 -6.22 -1.85 7.32
C GLU A 189 -6.34 -0.46 7.95
N ILE A 190 -5.26 0.02 8.58
CA ILE A 190 -5.20 1.37 9.18
C ILE A 190 -3.82 1.96 8.92
N ALA A 191 -3.78 3.22 8.48
CA ALA A 191 -2.56 4.01 8.37
C ALA A 191 -2.52 5.12 9.44
N PRO A 192 -1.94 4.87 10.63
CA PRO A 192 -1.81 5.88 11.68
C PRO A 192 -0.68 6.88 11.37
N ARG A 193 -0.79 8.10 11.91
CA ARG A 193 0.32 9.06 11.98
C ARG A 193 1.30 8.64 13.08
N PHE A 194 2.47 8.15 12.69
CA PHE A 194 3.56 7.84 13.62
C PHE A 194 4.28 9.11 14.14
N PRO A 195 5.00 9.01 15.27
CA PRO A 195 5.95 10.04 15.67
C PRO A 195 6.99 10.29 14.58
N GLY A 196 7.23 11.56 14.28
CA GLY A 196 8.20 12.00 13.28
C GLY A 196 7.60 12.27 11.93
N TYR A 197 8.46 12.25 10.91
CA TYR A 197 8.11 12.72 9.59
C TYR A 197 8.47 11.66 8.54
N PHE A 198 7.45 11.27 7.78
CA PHE A 198 7.53 10.38 6.62
C PHE A 198 7.28 11.20 5.36
N GLU A 199 8.22 12.08 5.04
CA GLU A 199 8.11 12.99 3.89
C GLU A 199 8.42 12.28 2.57
N LYS A 200 7.76 12.72 1.49
CA LYS A 200 7.89 12.08 0.19
C LYS A 200 9.31 12.19 -0.36
N GLY A 201 9.94 11.03 -0.60
CA GLY A 201 11.23 10.92 -1.28
C GLY A 201 12.46 11.20 -0.42
N ILE A 202 12.31 11.28 0.92
CA ILE A 202 13.42 11.43 1.86
C ILE A 202 13.35 10.38 2.97
N ASP A 203 14.44 10.22 3.71
CA ASP A 203 14.51 9.27 4.84
C ASP A 203 13.69 9.77 6.03
N TYR A 204 13.34 8.83 6.93
CA TYR A 204 12.62 9.13 8.15
C TYR A 204 13.38 10.15 9.00
N TYR A 205 12.65 11.16 9.47
CA TYR A 205 13.20 12.19 10.35
C TYR A 205 12.48 12.25 11.69
N TRP A 206 13.24 12.17 12.78
CA TRP A 206 12.77 12.36 14.15
C TRP A 206 13.78 13.11 14.99
N GLN A 207 13.36 14.26 15.53
CA GLN A 207 14.20 15.06 16.41
C GLN A 207 14.00 14.57 17.86
N LYS A 208 15.08 14.07 18.48
CA LYS A 208 15.08 13.49 19.85
C LYS A 208 14.64 14.44 20.97
N GLU A 209 14.41 15.72 20.70
CA GLU A 209 14.31 16.76 21.73
C GLU A 209 12.89 16.99 22.29
N SER A 210 11.88 16.28 21.79
CA SER A 210 10.53 16.28 22.40
C SER A 210 10.37 15.16 23.46
N ALA A 211 11.14 15.29 24.55
CA ALA A 211 11.00 14.72 25.91
C ALA A 211 10.87 13.19 26.07
N GLN A 212 11.67 12.49 26.88
CA GLN A 212 11.56 12.36 28.34
C GLN A 212 10.13 12.28 28.96
N LYS A 213 9.05 12.26 28.19
CA LYS A 213 7.66 12.18 28.66
C LYS A 213 6.78 11.15 27.94
N GLU A 214 7.26 10.47 26.91
CA GLU A 214 6.64 9.20 26.52
C GLU A 214 7.11 8.13 27.50
N HIS A 215 6.38 8.03 28.61
CA HIS A 215 6.44 6.86 29.47
C HIS A 215 6.29 5.65 28.55
N ARG A 216 7.24 4.73 28.61
CA ARG A 216 7.17 3.44 27.94
C ARG A 216 5.84 2.82 28.34
N SER A 217 4.82 2.93 27.48
CA SER A 217 3.53 2.30 27.75
C SER A 217 3.84 0.82 27.98
N PRO A 218 3.32 0.20 29.06
CA PRO A 218 3.46 -1.23 29.22
C PRO A 218 2.95 -1.85 27.92
N ALA A 219 3.70 -2.82 27.39
CA ALA A 219 3.29 -3.56 26.21
C ALA A 219 1.85 -4.04 26.46
N LEU A 220 0.87 -3.37 25.87
CA LEU A 220 -0.48 -3.84 25.88
C LEU A 220 -0.45 -5.02 24.91
N GLU A 221 -0.57 -6.22 25.45
CA GLU A 221 -1.06 -7.35 24.65
C GLU A 221 -2.43 -6.94 24.13
N LEU A 222 -2.44 -6.44 22.88
CA LEU A 222 -3.64 -6.45 22.07
C LEU A 222 -4.01 -7.92 21.95
N THR A 223 -4.97 -8.38 22.77
CA THR A 223 -5.60 -9.69 22.62
C THR A 223 -6.52 -9.67 21.40
N CYS A 224 -5.91 -9.45 20.23
CA CYS A 224 -6.44 -9.85 18.95
C CYS A 224 -5.82 -11.22 18.68
N PRO A 225 -6.58 -12.26 18.33
CA PRO A 225 -5.97 -13.49 17.86
C PRO A 225 -5.29 -13.10 16.55
N GLY A 226 -3.98 -12.89 16.53
CA GLY A 226 -3.30 -12.30 15.38
C GLY A 226 -1.82 -12.13 15.71
N LYS A 227 -0.97 -12.92 15.05
CA LYS A 227 0.46 -12.96 15.32
C LYS A 227 1.09 -11.70 14.73
N ALA A 228 1.63 -10.81 15.56
CA ALA A 228 2.41 -9.68 15.08
C ALA A 228 3.57 -10.18 14.21
N VAL A 229 3.59 -9.79 12.93
CA VAL A 229 4.71 -10.07 12.02
C VAL A 229 5.69 -8.91 12.16
N GLY A 230 6.79 -9.13 12.88
CA GLY A 230 7.90 -8.19 12.92
C GLY A 230 8.64 -8.20 11.59
N LEU A 231 8.66 -7.07 10.89
CA LEU A 231 9.58 -6.85 9.77
C LEU A 231 10.99 -6.64 10.36
N HIS A 232 11.76 -7.72 10.43
CA HIS A 232 13.21 -7.61 10.52
C HIS A 232 13.76 -7.33 9.11
N HIS A 233 14.54 -6.25 9.01
CA HIS A 233 15.24 -5.74 7.82
C HIS A 233 14.44 -4.81 6.91
N SER A 234 14.53 -3.51 7.20
CA SER A 234 14.39 -2.46 6.19
C SER A 234 15.60 -2.50 5.24
N SER A 235 15.31 -2.58 3.95
CA SER A 235 16.27 -2.50 2.86
C SER A 235 16.87 -1.09 2.77
N GLY A 236 18.03 -0.91 3.40
CA GLY A 236 18.95 0.19 3.09
C GLY A 236 19.68 -0.10 1.78
N CYS A 237 19.46 0.73 0.76
CA CYS A 237 20.28 0.78 -0.44
C CYS A 237 21.64 1.39 -0.09
N GLY A 238 22.64 0.55 0.15
CA GLY A 238 24.05 0.93 0.16
C GLY A 238 24.68 0.56 -1.19
N HIS A 239 25.04 1.58 -1.98
CA HIS A 239 25.94 1.41 -3.10
C HIS A 239 27.34 1.05 -2.60
N GLU A 240 27.85 -0.15 -2.95
CA GLU A 240 29.28 -0.37 -3.16
C GLU A 240 29.48 -1.24 -4.41
N GLN A 241 30.10 -0.66 -5.43
CA GLN A 241 30.75 -1.40 -6.50
C GLN A 241 32.16 -1.78 -6.03
N ASN A 242 32.53 -3.06 -6.12
CA ASN A 242 33.71 -3.52 -6.87
C ASN A 242 33.85 -5.06 -6.85
N PRO A 243 34.59 -5.64 -7.82
CA PRO A 243 34.40 -7.01 -8.27
C PRO A 243 35.30 -8.00 -7.51
N GLY A 244 34.76 -9.18 -7.20
CA GLY A 244 35.53 -10.28 -6.63
C GLY A 244 34.78 -11.59 -6.72
N GLN A 245 35.42 -12.59 -7.34
CA GLN A 245 35.00 -13.99 -7.41
C GLN A 245 34.57 -14.55 -6.04
N ILE A 246 33.76 -15.61 -6.03
CA ILE A 246 34.19 -16.97 -5.63
C ILE A 246 33.02 -17.97 -5.64
N ARG A 247 33.26 -19.05 -6.39
CA ARG A 247 32.96 -20.49 -6.16
C ARG A 247 31.80 -20.89 -5.25
N GLY A 248 30.93 -21.73 -5.83
CA GLY A 248 30.60 -23.10 -5.40
C GLY A 248 30.44 -23.41 -3.91
N GLY A 249 29.21 -23.75 -3.53
CA GLY A 249 28.89 -24.51 -2.32
C GLY A 249 27.44 -24.96 -2.31
N LEU A 250 27.22 -26.27 -2.44
CA LEU A 250 25.95 -26.96 -2.16
C LEU A 250 25.47 -26.67 -0.74
N GLY A 251 24.15 -26.61 -0.54
CA GLY A 251 23.52 -26.57 0.77
C GLY A 251 22.04 -26.92 0.69
N GLU A 252 21.77 -28.22 0.72
CA GLU A 252 20.45 -28.82 0.90
C GLU A 252 19.75 -28.27 2.16
N ASN A 253 18.46 -27.94 2.06
CA ASN A 253 17.42 -28.57 2.89
C ASN A 253 16.03 -27.99 2.61
N SER A 254 15.24 -28.84 1.96
CA SER A 254 13.79 -28.82 1.87
C SER A 254 13.15 -29.05 3.25
N ARG A 255 12.28 -28.14 3.69
CA ARG A 255 11.19 -28.46 4.62
C ARG A 255 9.95 -27.64 4.27
N GLY A 256 9.03 -28.31 3.59
CA GLY A 256 7.65 -27.86 3.49
C GLY A 256 6.94 -28.01 4.84
N VAL A 257 5.85 -27.27 4.98
CA VAL A 257 4.84 -27.51 6.02
C VAL A 257 3.50 -27.53 5.31
N SER A 258 2.85 -28.69 5.41
CA SER A 258 1.48 -28.96 5.02
C SER A 258 0.53 -28.67 6.21
N ASP A 259 -0.76 -28.84 5.92
CA ASP A 259 -1.89 -29.05 6.84
C ASP A 259 -2.68 -27.78 7.20
N GLU A 260 -4.00 -27.79 7.34
CA GLU A 260 -5.11 -28.67 6.96
C GLU A 260 -6.40 -27.82 7.15
N ASN A 261 -7.51 -28.26 6.56
CA ASN A 261 -8.84 -27.63 6.62
C ASN A 261 -9.31 -27.19 8.02
N ILE A 262 -9.77 -25.93 8.17
CA ILE A 262 -10.80 -25.54 9.15
C ILE A 262 -11.76 -24.54 8.51
N SER A 263 -13.05 -24.85 8.59
CA SER A 263 -14.18 -24.11 8.04
C SER A 263 -14.89 -23.23 9.09
N PHE A 264 -15.25 -22.01 8.65
CA PHE A 264 -16.25 -21.04 9.13
C PHE A 264 -16.07 -20.23 10.44
N GLY A 265 -16.19 -18.90 10.27
CA GLY A 265 -16.39 -17.88 11.30
C GLY A 265 -15.70 -16.56 10.91
N GLY A 266 -16.42 -15.63 10.28
CA GLY A 266 -15.90 -14.41 9.64
C GLY A 266 -15.22 -13.41 10.57
N LEU A 267 -13.94 -13.63 10.83
CA LEU A 267 -13.01 -12.65 11.41
C LEU A 267 -11.82 -12.56 10.46
N ARG A 268 -11.64 -11.41 9.81
CA ARG A 268 -10.38 -11.06 9.17
C ARG A 268 -9.53 -10.28 10.18
N HIS A 269 -8.23 -10.55 10.18
CA HIS A 269 -7.28 -9.90 11.07
C HIS A 269 -7.07 -8.46 10.59
N VAL A 270 -7.09 -7.49 11.51
CA VAL A 270 -6.65 -6.13 11.21
C VAL A 270 -5.14 -6.12 11.29
N ASP A 271 -4.47 -5.84 10.18
CA ASP A 271 -3.02 -5.74 10.15
C ASP A 271 -2.63 -4.31 10.56
N VAL A 272 -1.99 -4.19 11.73
CA VAL A 272 -1.41 -2.93 12.21
C VAL A 272 0.09 -2.98 11.97
N VAL A 273 0.59 -2.12 11.07
CA VAL A 273 2.04 -1.99 10.86
C VAL A 273 2.64 -1.26 12.06
N ILE A 274 3.39 -1.97 12.91
CA ILE A 274 4.11 -1.35 14.03
C ILE A 274 5.59 -1.24 13.65
N THR A 275 6.07 -0.02 13.40
CA THR A 275 7.49 0.23 13.16
C THR A 275 8.27 0.18 14.49
N HIS A 276 9.30 -0.65 14.55
CA HIS A 276 10.23 -0.68 15.68
C HIS A 276 11.49 0.11 15.33
N SER A 277 11.72 1.22 16.01
CA SER A 277 12.92 2.05 15.83
C SER A 277 14.14 1.38 16.48
N ILE A 278 14.82 0.48 15.78
CA ILE A 278 16.20 0.10 16.09
C ILE A 278 17.13 0.81 15.09
N VAL A 279 17.60 2.00 15.47
CA VAL A 279 18.70 2.67 14.76
C VAL A 279 20.01 2.14 15.33
N GLY A 280 20.77 1.39 14.52
CA GLY A 280 22.11 0.95 14.86
C GLY A 280 23.00 2.14 15.18
N LYS A 281 23.65 2.12 16.35
CA LYS A 281 24.67 3.11 16.72
C LYS A 281 26.00 2.70 16.10
N ASP A 282 26.31 3.21 14.92
CA ASP A 282 27.69 3.30 14.46
C ASP A 282 28.12 4.77 14.40
N SER A 283 28.60 5.26 15.55
CA SER A 283 29.32 6.51 15.64
C SER A 283 30.80 6.25 15.36
N GLY A 284 31.20 6.43 14.09
CA GLY A 284 32.59 6.37 13.64
C GLY A 284 32.98 7.65 12.87
N SER A 285 33.58 8.59 13.58
CA SER A 285 34.42 9.72 13.13
C SER A 285 34.57 9.96 11.61
N LEU A 286 33.99 11.06 11.12
CA LEU A 286 34.32 11.70 9.84
C LEU A 286 35.76 12.26 9.88
N SER A 287 36.66 11.70 9.07
CA SER A 287 37.92 12.35 8.70
C SER A 287 37.99 12.60 7.19
N ARG A 288 38.17 13.89 6.87
CA ARG A 288 38.43 14.52 5.55
C ARG A 288 39.22 13.65 4.57
N ILE A 289 38.77 13.58 3.31
CA ILE A 289 39.66 13.44 2.14
C ILE A 289 39.20 14.39 1.02
N HIS A 290 40.19 15.08 0.48
CA HIS A 290 40.16 16.12 -0.56
C HIS A 290 39.81 15.60 -1.97
N ASN A 291 39.32 16.53 -2.80
CA ASN A 291 39.52 16.69 -4.24
C ASN A 291 39.73 15.43 -5.11
N LEU A 292 38.83 15.22 -6.06
CA LEU A 292 39.13 14.85 -7.45
C LEU A 292 37.95 15.29 -8.32
N GLY A 293 38.20 16.15 -9.31
CA GLY A 293 37.20 16.71 -10.21
C GLY A 293 37.08 15.98 -11.55
N ILE A 294 36.33 16.64 -12.47
CA ILE A 294 36.27 16.47 -13.94
C ILE A 294 35.27 15.37 -14.40
N ASP A 295 34.33 15.55 -15.35
CA ASP A 295 33.87 16.69 -16.17
C ASP A 295 32.47 16.39 -16.76
N PHE A 296 31.70 17.44 -17.04
CA PHE A 296 30.47 17.41 -17.83
C PHE A 296 30.79 17.30 -19.33
N VAL A 297 30.28 16.27 -20.02
CA VAL A 297 30.26 16.23 -21.49
C VAL A 297 28.86 16.55 -22.00
N ARG A 298 28.69 17.79 -22.42
CA ARG A 298 27.74 18.23 -23.46
C ARG A 298 28.45 18.11 -24.81
N LYS A 299 27.81 17.54 -25.83
CA LYS A 299 27.91 18.06 -27.21
C LYS A 299 26.79 17.54 -28.09
N GLN A 300 26.12 18.50 -28.72
CA GLN A 300 25.28 18.38 -29.90
C GLN A 300 26.11 17.91 -31.10
N ALA A 301 25.46 17.19 -32.00
CA ALA A 301 25.57 17.35 -33.44
C ALA A 301 24.16 17.27 -34.03
#